data_AF-A0A4R3JAJ2-F1
#
_entry.id   AF-A0A4R3JAJ2-F1
#
_cell.length_a   1.000
_cell.length_b   1.000
_cell.length_c   1.000
_cell.angle_alpha   90.00
_cell.angle_beta   90.00
_cell.angle_gamma   90.00
#
_symmetry.space_group_name_H-M   'P 1'
#
loop_
_entity.id
_entity.type
_entity.pdbx_description
1 polymer ?
#
loop_
_entity_poly.entity_id
_entity_poly.type
_entity_poly.pdbx_seq_one_letter_code
_entity_poly.pdbx_strand_id
1 'polypeptide(L)' 'MELVKTSDLKKYYRTGEVCVKALDQVNLSVEEGEFIAVVGPSGCGKTTLLNMLGGLDNPTDGTVLIHG' A
#
# COMPACT_ATOMS: atom_id res chain seq x y z
N MET A 1 1.27 11.20 16.40
CA MET A 1 0.02 10.42 16.34
C MET A 1 0.02 9.77 14.97
N GLU A 2 -0.22 8.47 14.91
CA GLU A 2 -0.02 7.69 13.69
C GLU A 2 -1.14 8.04 12.68
N LEU A 3 -0.83 8.86 11.67
CA LEU A 3 -1.83 9.29 10.69
C LEU A 3 -2.21 8.16 9.74
N VAL A 4 -1.22 7.36 9.35
CA VAL A 4 -1.39 6.23 8.43
C VAL A 4 -0.64 5.03 8.96
N LYS A 5 -1.29 3.87 9.00
CA LYS A 5 -0.66 2.58 9.29
C LYS A 5 -1.08 1.53 8.28
N THR A 6 -0.14 0.71 7.82
CA THR A 6 -0.45 -0.53 7.10
C THR A 6 0.02 -1.74 7.87
N SER A 7 -0.74 -2.84 7.82
CA SER A 7 -0.37 -4.11 8.44
C SER A 7 -0.53 -5.25 7.45
N ASP A 8 0.60 -5.87 7.10
CA ASP A 8 0.73 -6.95 6.12
C ASP A 8 -0.01 -6.70 4.81
N LEU A 9 0.02 -5.44 4.35
CA LEU A 9 -0.76 -4.99 3.20
C LEU A 9 -0.33 -5.72 1.93
N LYS A 10 -1.29 -6.38 1.28
CA LYS A 10 -1.08 -7.09 0.02
C LYS A 10 -2.05 -6.58 -1.04
N LYS A 11 -1.55 -6.49 -2.27
CA LYS A 11 -2.37 -6.30 -3.45
C LYS A 11 -1.84 -7.15 -4.58
N TYR A 12 -2.62 -8.15 -4.94
CA TYR A 12 -2.31 -9.05 -6.03
C TYR A 12 -3.32 -8.86 -7.16
N TYR A 13 -2.82 -8.57 -8.36
CA TYR A 13 -3.63 -8.50 -9.56
C TYR A 13 -3.54 -9.85 -10.28
N ARG A 14 -4.70 -10.43 -10.60
CA ARG A 14 -4.77 -11.72 -11.29
C ARG A 14 -5.39 -11.54 -12.67
N THR A 15 -4.70 -12.03 -13.69
CA THR A 15 -5.17 -12.07 -15.07
C THR A 15 -4.97 -13.48 -15.61
N GLY A 16 -6.06 -14.24 -15.72
CA GLY A 16 -6.00 -15.67 -16.05
C GLY A 16 -5.16 -16.44 -15.02
N GLU A 17 -4.12 -17.11 -15.49
CA GLU A 17 -3.19 -17.88 -14.65
C GLU A 17 -2.08 -17.01 -14.02
N VAL A 18 -1.88 -15.78 -14.51
CA VAL A 18 -0.81 -14.90 -14.02
C VAL A 18 -1.27 -14.14 -12.78
N CYS A 19 -0.47 -14.19 -11.73
CA CYS A 19 -0.66 -13.43 -10.50
C CYS A 19 0.51 -12.46 -10.32
N VAL A 20 0.24 -11.16 -10.42
CA VAL A 20 1.22 -10.10 -10.17
C VAL A 20 1.04 -9.58 -8.76
N LYS A 21 2.09 -9.71 -7.95
CA LYS A 21 2.11 -9.17 -6.59
C LYS A 21 2.58 -7.71 -6.60
N ALA A 22 1.65 -6.76 -6.70
CA ALA A 22 1.99 -5.35 -6.72
C ALA A 22 2.44 -4.83 -5.35
N LEU A 23 1.82 -5.33 -4.27
CA LEU A 23 2.27 -5.16 -2.89
C LEU A 23 2.29 -6.53 -2.22
N ASP A 24 3.36 -6.85 -1.50
CA ASP A 24 3.49 -8.11 -0.77
C ASP A 24 4.00 -7.85 0.64
N GLN A 25 3.10 -7.92 1.64
CA GLN A 25 3.39 -7.71 3.06
C GLN A 25 4.03 -6.35 3.37
N VAL A 26 3.45 -5.27 2.83
CA VAL A 26 3.96 -3.91 3.08
C VAL A 26 3.48 -3.41 4.44
N ASN A 27 4.44 -3.10 5.31
CA ASN A 27 4.23 -2.52 6.64
C ASN A 27 4.85 -1.11 6.65
N LEU A 28 4.00 -0.10 6.82
CA LEU A 28 4.36 1.31 6.83
C LEU A 28 3.61 2.01 7.97
N SER A 29 4.29 2.96 8.62
CA SER A 29 3.71 3.88 9.59
C SER A 29 4.15 5.29 9.20
N VAL A 30 3.23 6.25 9.23
CA VAL A 30 3.49 7.66 8.93
C VAL A 30 2.85 8.50 10.03
N GLU A 31 3.65 9.34 10.67
CA GLU A 31 3.18 10.22 11.72
C GLU A 31 2.51 11.49 11.14
N GLU A 32 1.59 12.06 11.90
CA GLU A 32 0.96 13.33 11.54
C GLU A 32 2.00 14.45 11.35
N GLY A 33 1.94 15.12 10.20
CA GLY A 33 2.86 16.19 9.82
C GLY A 33 4.17 15.73 9.18
N GLU A 34 4.40 14.42 9.06
CA GLU A 34 5.57 13.91 8.32
C GLU A 34 5.46 14.18 6.82
N PHE A 35 6.60 14.51 6.22
CA PHE A 35 6.74 14.64 4.77
C PHE A 35 7.60 13.50 4.24
N ILE A 36 6.98 12.58 3.50
CA ILE A 36 7.64 11.37 2.99
C ILE A 36 7.63 11.32 1.46
N ALA A 37 8.63 10.64 0.89
CA ALA A 37 8.71 10.36 -0.53
C ALA A 37 8.84 8.85 -0.78
N VAL A 38 8.00 8.31 -1.65
CA VAL A 38 8.06 6.90 -2.08
C VAL A 38 8.79 6.81 -3.42
N VAL A 39 9.96 6.17 -3.43
CA VAL A 39 10.84 6.05 -4.61
C VAL A 39 11.06 4.60 -5.00
N GLY A 40 11.33 4.37 -6.29
CA GLY A 40 11.62 3.04 -6.82
C GLY A 40 11.39 2.93 -8.33
N PRO A 41 11.86 1.86 -8.99
CA PRO A 41 11.73 1.66 -10.44
C PRO A 41 10.28 1.68 -10.94
N SER A 42 10.08 1.86 -12.24
CA SER A 42 8.75 1.71 -12.84
C SER A 42 8.20 0.29 -12.59
N GLY A 43 6.90 0.18 -12.29
CA GLY A 43 6.24 -1.11 -12.04
C GLY A 43 6.41 -1.71 -10.64
N CYS A 44 7.19 -1.11 -9.74
CA CYS A 44 7.44 -1.68 -8.40
C CYS A 44 6.30 -1.51 -7.37
N GLY A 45 5.11 -1.08 -7.77
CA GLY A 45 3.94 -0.98 -6.87
C GLY A 45 3.68 0.40 -6.22
N LYS A 46 4.46 1.45 -6.53
CA LYS A 46 4.27 2.79 -5.90
C LYS A 46 2.86 3.35 -6.04
N THR A 47 2.34 3.39 -7.27
CA THR A 47 0.97 3.89 -7.54
C THR A 47 -0.06 3.01 -6.85
N THR A 48 0.15 1.69 -6.80
CA THR A 48 -0.72 0.78 -6.05
C THR A 48 -0.70 1.10 -4.56
N LEU A 49 0.46 1.31 -3.94
CA LEU A 49 0.55 1.73 -2.54
C LEU A 49 -0.19 3.04 -2.30
N LEU A 50 0.05 4.08 -3.10
CA LEU A 50 -0.61 5.38 -2.94
C LEU A 50 -2.14 5.28 -3.11
N ASN A 51 -2.63 4.46 -4.04
CA ASN A 51 -4.06 4.22 -4.21
C ASN A 51 -4.66 3.51 -2.98
N MET A 52 -3.95 2.54 -2.38
CA MET A 52 -4.41 1.87 -1.14
C MET A 52 -4.47 2.87 0.02
N LEU A 53 -3.43 3.69 0.21
CA LEU A 53 -3.39 4.69 1.26
C LEU A 53 -4.47 5.77 1.07
N GLY A 54 -4.76 6.14 -0.18
CA GLY A 54 -5.82 7.09 -0.52
C GLY A 54 -7.23 6.52 -0.50
N GLY A 55 -7.43 5.23 -0.17
CA GLY A 55 -8.74 4.58 -0.18
C GLY A 55 -9.37 4.43 -1.57
N LEU A 56 -8.55 4.46 -2.63
CA LEU A 56 -9.00 4.39 -4.03
C LEU A 56 -9.05 2.95 -4.58
N ASP A 57 -8.47 1.99 -3.84
CA ASP A 57 -8.48 0.57 -4.19
C ASP A 57 -8.52 -0.25 -2.89
N ASN A 58 -8.95 -1.51 -2.99
CA ASN A 58 -9.08 -2.42 -1.85
C ASN A 58 -7.88 -3.38 -1.77
N PRO A 59 -7.38 -3.65 -0.56
CA PRO A 59 -6.35 -4.67 -0.37
C PRO A 59 -6.87 -6.05 -0.79
N THR A 60 -5.97 -6.89 -1.27
CA THR A 60 -6.27 -8.33 -1.38
C THR A 60 -6.32 -8.97 0.00
N ASP A 61 -5.46 -8.51 0.92
CA ASP A 61 -5.33 -8.98 2.30
C ASP A 61 -4.52 -7.92 3.10
N GLY A 62 -4.55 -7.99 4.43
CA GLY A 62 -4.00 -6.98 5.31
C GLY A 62 -4.88 -5.73 5.45
N THR A 63 -4.36 -4.69 6.09
CA THR A 63 -5.14 -3.48 6.44
C THR A 63 -4.41 -2.18 6.15
N VAL A 64 -5.20 -1.12 5.95
CA VAL A 64 -4.78 0.29 5.97
C VAL A 64 -5.67 1.00 6.99
N LEU A 65 -5.05 1.70 7.94
CA LEU A 65 -5.72 2.53 8.93
C LEU A 65 -5.35 3.99 8.69
N ILE A 66 -6.36 4.87 8.69
CA ILE A 66 -6.22 6.32 8.55
C ILE A 66 -6.76 6.97 9.83
N HIS A 67 -6.02 7.91 10.41
CA HIS A 67 -6.29 8.51 11.72
C HIS A 67 -6.39 7.48 12.85
N GLY A 68 -5.31 6.71 13.04
CA GLY A 68 -5.17 5.72 14.12
C GLY A 68 -4.67 6.32 15.42
#